data_AF-A0A5S4ZVL3-F1
#
_entry.id   AF-A0A5S4ZVL3-F1
#
_cell.length_a   1.000
_cell.length_b   1.000
_cell.length_c   1.000
_cell.angle_alpha   90.00
_cell.angle_beta   90.00
_cell.angle_gamma   90.00
#
_symmetry.space_group_name_H-M   'P 1'
#
loop_
_entity.id
_entity.type
_entity.pdbx_description
1 polymer ?
#
loop_
_entity_poly.entity_id
_entity_poly.type
_entity_poly.pdbx_seq_one_letter_code
_entity_poly.pdbx_strand_id
1 'polypeptide(L)' 'MEQYYTPQEVADSLKINLRTIYRWIREGKLNAVKVGELWRISESELNRLLGEEK' A
#
# COMPACT_ATOMS: atom_id res chain seq x y z
N MET A 1 -10.60 1.20 14.14
CA MET A 1 -9.19 0.78 14.28
C MET A 1 -8.62 0.82 12.88
N GLU A 2 -7.57 1.58 12.64
CA GLU A 2 -6.96 1.69 11.31
C GLU A 2 -6.16 0.41 11.04
N GLN A 3 -6.48 -0.32 9.96
CA GLN A 3 -5.71 -1.51 9.56
C GLN A 3 -4.49 -1.10 8.75
N TYR A 4 -3.40 -1.83 8.98
CA TYR A 4 -2.14 -1.63 8.28
C TYR A 4 -1.76 -2.93 7.59
N TYR A 5 -1.42 -2.82 6.31
CA TYR A 5 -1.02 -3.94 5.46
C TYR A 5 0.45 -3.85 5.10
N THR A 6 1.07 -4.99 4.89
CA THR A 6 2.39 -5.10 4.30
C THR A 6 2.31 -4.87 2.78
N PRO A 7 3.41 -4.47 2.13
CA PRO A 7 3.47 -4.43 0.66
C PRO A 7 3.13 -5.77 0.00
N GLN A 8 3.42 -6.89 0.67
CA GLN A 8 3.11 -8.23 0.19
C GLN A 8 1.60 -8.48 0.20
N GLU A 9 0.94 -8.22 1.32
CA GLU A 9 -0.53 -8.37 1.44
C GLU A 9 -1.25 -7.50 0.42
N VAL A 10 -0.81 -6.24 0.24
CA VAL A 10 -1.40 -5.35 -0.76
C VAL A 10 -1.18 -5.89 -2.18
N ALA A 11 0.02 -6.41 -2.48
CA ALA A 11 0.30 -7.02 -3.77
C ALA A 11 -0.61 -8.23 -4.04
N ASP A 12 -0.82 -9.07 -3.02
CA ASP A 12 -1.65 -10.27 -3.11
C ASP A 12 -3.14 -9.91 -3.25
N SER A 13 -3.63 -8.93 -2.48
CA SER A 13 -5.01 -8.43 -2.57
C SER A 13 -5.33 -7.84 -3.94
N LEU A 14 -4.40 -7.06 -4.50
CA LEU A 14 -4.54 -6.45 -5.83
C LEU A 14 -4.14 -7.38 -6.98
N LYS A 15 -3.61 -8.58 -6.67
CA LYS A 15 -3.07 -9.56 -7.64
C LYS A 15 -2.03 -8.95 -8.59
N ILE A 16 -1.16 -8.08 -8.08
CA ILE A 16 -0.07 -7.45 -8.83
C ILE A 16 1.29 -7.82 -8.25
N ASN A 17 2.35 -7.56 -9.01
CA ASN A 17 3.70 -7.83 -8.56
C ASN A 17 4.10 -6.92 -7.39
N LEU A 18 4.75 -7.49 -6.36
CA LEU A 18 5.32 -6.75 -5.23
C LEU A 18 6.25 -5.60 -5.68
N ARG A 19 6.99 -5.78 -6.77
CA ARG A 19 7.84 -4.73 -7.37
C ARG A 19 7.00 -3.51 -7.80
N THR A 20 5.77 -3.71 -8.25
CA THR A 20 4.86 -2.62 -8.60
C THR A 20 4.46 -1.82 -7.38
N ILE A 21 4.18 -2.48 -6.24
CA ILE A 21 3.89 -1.81 -4.96
C ILE A 21 5.08 -0.96 -4.53
N TYR A 22 6.30 -1.52 -4.50
CA TYR A 22 7.50 -0.75 -4.17
C TYR A 22 7.76 0.41 -5.13
N ARG A 23 7.45 0.24 -6.42
CA ARG A 23 7.54 1.32 -7.40
C ARG A 23 6.54 2.43 -7.07
N TRP A 24 5.30 2.10 -6.74
CA TRP A 24 4.30 3.11 -6.36
C TRP A 24 4.67 3.86 -5.09
N ILE A 25 5.26 3.18 -4.10
CA ILE A 25 5.78 3.81 -2.90
C ILE A 25 6.92 4.79 -3.26
N ARG A 26 7.86 4.38 -4.12
CA ARG A 26 8.96 5.24 -4.57
C ARG A 26 8.50 6.42 -5.42
N GLU A 27 7.48 6.22 -6.25
CA GLU A 27 6.89 7.26 -7.10
C GLU A 27 5.95 8.20 -6.32
N GLY A 28 5.67 7.92 -5.03
CA GLY A 28 4.72 8.69 -4.22
C GLY A 28 3.25 8.48 -4.60
N LYS A 29 2.95 7.44 -5.40
CA LYS A 29 1.56 7.08 -5.76
C LYS A 29 0.83 6.36 -4.63
N LEU A 30 1.58 5.61 -3.82
CA LEU A 30 1.08 4.88 -2.67
C LEU A 30 1.85 5.29 -1.41
N ASN A 31 1.16 5.93 -0.47
CA ASN A 31 1.78 6.31 0.80
C ASN A 31 1.96 5.07 1.68
N ALA A 32 3.20 4.82 2.06
CA ALA A 32 3.53 3.79 3.03
C ALA A 32 4.33 4.41 4.17
N VAL A 33 3.99 4.02 5.40
CA VAL A 33 4.71 4.39 6.60
C VAL A 33 5.78 3.34 6.86
N LYS A 34 7.00 3.80 7.13
CA LYS A 34 8.10 2.91 7.53
C LYS A 34 8.06 2.72 9.05
N VAL A 35 7.80 1.50 9.49
CA VAL A 35 7.77 1.11 10.90
C VAL A 35 8.98 0.21 11.15
N GLY A 36 10.06 0.81 11.68
CA GLY A 36 11.36 0.15 11.79
C GLY A 36 11.97 -0.11 10.42
N GLU A 37 12.18 -1.38 10.07
CA GLU A 37 12.66 -1.80 8.75
C GLU A 37 11.54 -2.19 7.78
N LEU A 38 10.30 -2.28 8.26
CA LEU A 38 9.16 -2.76 7.51
C LEU A 38 8.32 -1.61 6.97
N TRP A 39 7.79 -1.78 5.77
CA TRP A 39 6.77 -0.89 5.22
C TRP A 39 5.38 -1.33 5.67
N ARG A 40 4.52 -0.34 5.95
CA ARG A 40 3.12 -0.51 6.29
C ARG A 40 2.29 0.49 5.48
N ILE A 41 1.20 0.01 4.89
CA ILE A 41 0.27 0.78 4.07
C ILE A 41 -1.03 0.82 4.85
N SER A 42 -1.60 2.00 5.09
CA SER A 42 -2.89 2.10 5.77
C SER A 42 -4.02 1.67 4.84
N GLU A 43 -5.07 1.09 5.41
CA GLU A 43 -6.29 0.73 4.67
C GLU A 43 -6.90 1.94 3.95
N SER A 44 -6.90 3.11 4.59
CA SER A 44 -7.38 4.36 3.99
C SER A 44 -6.61 4.75 2.74
N GLU A 45 -5.29 4.55 2.73
CA GLU A 45 -4.47 4.86 1.57
C GLU A 45 -4.68 3.84 0.43
N LEU A 46 -4.91 2.57 0.79
CA LEU A 46 -5.27 1.56 -0.19
C LEU A 46 -6.62 1.88 -0.86
N ASN A 47 -7.61 2.30 -0.08
CA ASN A 47 -8.93 2.72 -0.59
C ASN A 47 -8.80 3.96 -1.49
N ARG A 48 -7.94 4.93 -1.13
CA ARG A 48 -7.61 6.09 -1.97
C ARG A 48 -7.00 5.64 -3.31
N LEU A 49 -6.06 4.70 -3.29
CA LEU A 49 -5.42 4.18 -4.49
C LEU A 49 -6.41 3.45 -5.42
N LEU A 50 -7.34 2.68 -4.84
CA LEU A 50 -8.37 1.96 -5.57
C LEU A 50 -9.44 2.88 -6.19
N GLY A 51 -9.41 4.17 -5.87
CA GLY A 51 -10.37 5.13 -6.41
C GLY A 51 -11.77 4.92 -5.84
N GLU A 52 -11.91 4.41 -4.61
CA GLU A 52 -13.17 4.51 -3.87
C GLU A 52 -13.39 5.94 -3.34
N GLU A 53 -13.06 6.95 -4.14
CA GLU A 53 -13.60 8.29 -4.01
C GLU A 53 -14.95 8.29 -4.76
N LYS A 54 -16.03 8.12 -4.01
CA LYS A 54 -17.37 8.39 -4.49
C LYS A 54 -17.77 9.82 -4.15
#